data_AF-A0A397ESA5-F1
#
_entry.id   AF-A0A397ESA5-F1
#
_cell.length_a   1.000
_cell.length_b   1.000
_cell.length_c   1.000
_cell.angle_alpha   90.00
_cell.angle_beta   90.00
_cell.angle_gamma   90.00
#
_symmetry.space_group_name_H-M   'P 1'
#
loop_
_entity.id
_entity.type
_entity.pdbx_description
1 polymer ?
#
loop_
_entity_poly.entity_id
_entity_poly.type
_entity_poly.pdbx_seq_one_letter_code
_entity_poly.pdbx_strand_id
1 'polypeptide(L)'
;MASHGNNEAADLEERVSYIHSNTAKNDNGYVEAKSPKDLEEGALAEGGALDLFSREAFALFIQYGAVGIIYNIIPALRYPIFNIYLNLEGYQTSSYKVLTVIGWSFKVFFGLLSDCVPIYGYRRKSWILIGWTITMICLSVLAFSPFGEPF
;
A
#
# COMPACT_ATOMS: atom_id res chain seq x y z
N MET A 1 -29.25 67.78 9.91
CA MET A 1 -29.85 67.23 11.15
C MET A 1 -30.56 65.93 10.79
N ALA A 2 -29.79 64.87 10.53
CA ALA A 2 -30.30 63.57 10.08
C ALA A 2 -29.35 62.47 10.58
N SER A 3 -29.60 61.96 11.79
CA SER A 3 -28.88 60.81 12.34
C SER A 3 -29.74 60.10 13.38
N HIS A 4 -31.01 59.84 13.05
CA HIS A 4 -31.91 59.10 13.96
C HIS A 4 -32.73 57.99 13.26
N GLY A 5 -32.55 57.77 11.95
CA GLY A 5 -33.21 56.69 11.21
C GLY A 5 -32.39 55.41 11.06
N ASN A 6 -31.08 55.45 11.33
CA ASN A 6 -30.18 54.31 11.06
C ASN A 6 -30.11 53.29 12.21
N ASN A 7 -30.47 53.71 13.43
CA ASN A 7 -30.38 52.86 14.63
C ASN A 7 -31.63 52.00 14.80
N GLU A 8 -32.80 52.50 14.39
CA GLU A 8 -34.04 51.71 14.40
C GLU A 8 -34.00 50.61 13.34
N ALA A 9 -33.46 50.88 12.15
CA ALA A 9 -33.29 49.85 11.12
C ALA A 9 -32.36 48.72 11.60
N ALA A 10 -31.26 49.06 12.27
CA ALA A 10 -30.33 48.08 12.82
C ALA A 10 -30.95 47.26 13.98
N ASP A 11 -31.70 47.89 14.90
CA ASP A 11 -32.39 47.17 15.99
C ASP A 11 -33.53 46.29 15.45
N LEU A 12 -34.20 46.72 14.37
CA LEU A 12 -35.20 45.90 13.68
C LEU A 12 -34.55 44.70 12.97
N GLU A 13 -33.40 44.88 12.33
CA GLU A 13 -32.64 43.78 11.73
C GLU A 13 -32.13 42.78 12.78
N GLU A 14 -31.64 43.25 13.93
CA GLU A 14 -31.20 42.40 15.03
C GLU A 14 -32.37 41.60 15.62
N ARG A 15 -33.54 42.23 15.84
CA ARG A 15 -34.74 41.55 16.32
C ARG A 15 -35.31 40.55 15.33
N VAL A 16 -35.24 40.83 14.02
CA VAL A 16 -35.63 39.88 12.97
C VAL A 16 -34.68 38.67 12.96
N SER A 17 -33.37 38.89 13.13
CA SER A 17 -32.38 37.80 13.23
C SER A 17 -32.59 36.93 14.47
N TYR A 18 -32.99 37.53 15.59
CA TYR A 18 -33.27 36.81 16.84
C TYR A 18 -34.53 35.94 16.74
N ILE A 19 -35.59 36.43 16.09
CA ILE A 19 -36.80 35.64 15.87
C ILE A 19 -36.53 34.50 14.87
N HIS A 20 -35.71 34.72 13.84
CA HIS A 20 -35.36 33.67 12.88
C HIS A 20 -34.49 32.56 13.51
N SER A 21 -33.53 32.92 14.36
CA SER A 21 -32.68 31.96 15.06
C SER A 21 -33.40 31.16 16.16
N ASN A 22 -34.36 31.77 16.87
CA ASN A 22 -35.11 31.09 17.91
C ASN A 22 -36.26 30.24 17.35
N THR A 23 -36.78 30.58 16.17
CA THR A 23 -37.78 29.77 15.44
C THR A 23 -37.13 28.59 14.71
N ALA A 24 -35.86 28.70 14.31
CA ALA A 24 -35.07 27.60 13.74
C ALA A 24 -34.73 26.48 14.74
N LYS A 25 -35.01 26.66 16.03
CA LYS A 25 -34.75 25.64 17.06
C LYS A 25 -35.83 24.54 17.15
N ASN A 26 -36.99 24.74 16.54
CA ASN A 26 -38.13 23.81 16.63
C ASN A 26 -38.63 23.27 15.28
N ASP A 27 -37.89 23.49 14.19
CA ASP A 27 -38.16 22.83 12.92
C ASP A 27 -36.87 22.18 12.43
N ASN A 28 -36.81 20.85 12.58
CA ASN A 28 -35.66 20.00 12.31
C ASN A 28 -35.45 19.81 10.79
N GLY A 29 -35.38 20.92 10.04
CA GLY A 29 -35.29 20.93 8.58
C GLY A 29 -33.89 21.16 8.02
N TYR A 30 -32.87 21.38 8.86
CA TYR A 30 -31.48 21.31 8.42
C TYR A 30 -31.05 19.84 8.37
N VAL A 31 -31.20 19.24 7.19
CA VAL A 31 -30.41 18.06 6.85
C VAL A 31 -28.99 18.59 6.67
N GLU A 32 -28.19 18.50 7.73
CA GLU A 32 -26.74 18.50 7.65
C GLU A 32 -26.40 17.62 6.45
N ALA A 33 -25.91 18.21 5.37
CA ALA A 33 -25.26 17.48 4.29
C ALA A 33 -23.97 16.92 4.88
N LYS A 34 -24.11 15.94 5.79
CA LYS A 34 -23.07 15.00 6.13
C LYS A 34 -22.52 14.57 4.79
N SER A 35 -21.24 14.85 4.56
CA SER A 35 -20.46 14.05 3.62
C SER A 35 -20.92 12.61 3.79
N PRO A 36 -21.33 11.91 2.73
CA PRO A 36 -22.05 10.64 2.86
C PRO A 36 -21.34 9.78 3.89
N LYS A 37 -21.98 9.54 5.05
CA LYS A 37 -21.33 8.81 6.16
C LYS A 37 -20.96 7.37 5.76
N ASP A 38 -21.50 6.90 4.64
CA ASP A 38 -21.18 5.62 4.02
C ASP A 38 -19.87 5.64 3.19
N LEU A 39 -19.23 6.80 3.00
CA LEU A 39 -17.97 6.92 2.26
C LEU A 39 -16.73 7.09 3.14
N GLU A 40 -16.88 7.30 4.46
CA GLU A 40 -15.73 7.36 5.38
C GLU A 40 -15.39 6.00 6.03
N GLU A 41 -16.28 5.00 5.91
CA GLU A 41 -16.10 3.66 6.52
C GLU A 41 -16.11 2.52 5.49
N GLY A 42 -16.13 2.85 4.20
CA GLY A 42 -16.10 1.88 3.11
C GLY A 42 -14.74 1.83 2.44
N ALA A 43 -13.95 0.80 2.71
CA ALA A 43 -12.76 0.52 1.92
C ALA A 43 -13.12 0.49 0.41
N LEU A 44 -12.30 1.11 -0.43
CA LEU A 44 -12.47 1.13 -1.90
C LEU A 44 -12.38 -0.26 -2.57
N ALA A 45 -12.28 -1.33 -1.78
CA ALA A 45 -12.34 -2.72 -2.19
C ALA A 45 -13.21 -3.48 -1.19
N GLU A 46 -14.11 -4.34 -1.67
CA GLU A 46 -14.87 -5.26 -0.82
C GLU A 46 -13.90 -6.11 0.02
N GLY A 47 -13.96 -5.93 1.34
CA GLY A 47 -13.09 -6.57 2.30
C GLY A 47 -12.89 -5.66 3.50
N GLY A 48 -13.64 -5.90 4.58
CA GLY A 48 -13.41 -5.23 5.86
C GLY A 48 -11.99 -5.45 6.39
N ALA A 49 -11.64 -4.78 7.48
CA ALA A 49 -10.35 -4.99 8.14
C ALA A 49 -10.12 -6.49 8.41
N LEU A 50 -9.02 -7.02 7.90
CA LEU A 50 -8.59 -8.38 8.21
C LEU A 50 -8.30 -8.47 9.70
N ASP A 51 -8.94 -9.42 10.38
CA ASP A 51 -8.60 -9.72 11.77
C ASP A 51 -7.13 -10.14 11.85
N LEU A 52 -6.37 -9.51 12.75
CA LEU A 52 -4.91 -9.70 12.90
C LEU A 52 -4.55 -11.14 13.28
N PHE A 53 -5.47 -11.85 13.94
CA PHE A 53 -5.32 -13.26 14.32
C PHE A 53 -5.97 -14.23 13.34
N SER A 54 -6.49 -13.75 12.22
CA SER A 54 -6.98 -14.61 11.14
C SER A 54 -5.83 -15.38 10.49
N ARG A 55 -6.15 -16.59 10.02
CA ARG A 55 -5.23 -17.41 9.21
C ARG A 55 -4.69 -16.67 7.99
N GLU A 56 -5.48 -15.75 7.43
CA GLU A 56 -5.08 -14.94 6.28
C GLU A 56 -4.03 -13.89 6.65
N ALA A 57 -4.15 -13.25 7.81
CA ALA A 57 -3.15 -12.32 8.33
C ALA A 57 -1.83 -13.03 8.63
N PHE A 58 -1.89 -14.22 9.23
CA PHE A 58 -0.69 -15.03 9.49
C PHE A 58 0.03 -15.45 8.21
N ALA A 59 -0.73 -15.81 7.16
CA ALA A 59 -0.15 -16.12 5.85
C ALA A 59 0.58 -14.91 5.24
N LEU A 60 0.03 -13.71 5.37
CA LEU A 60 0.68 -12.48 4.92
C LEU A 60 1.96 -12.17 5.73
N PHE A 61 1.96 -12.40 7.04
CA PHE A 61 3.15 -12.24 7.87
C PHE A 61 4.27 -13.22 7.49
N ILE A 62 3.95 -14.50 7.31
CA ILE A 62 4.92 -15.50 6.85
C ILE A 62 5.47 -15.11 5.49
N GLN A 63 4.60 -14.71 4.56
CA GLN A 63 5.01 -14.28 3.23
C GLN A 63 5.99 -13.11 3.30
N TYR A 64 5.68 -12.08 4.10
CA TYR A 64 6.56 -10.93 4.26
C TYR A 64 7.90 -11.31 4.92
N GLY A 65 7.87 -12.20 5.92
CA GLY A 65 9.07 -12.76 6.54
C GLY A 65 9.95 -13.52 5.53
N ALA A 66 9.34 -14.35 4.68
CA ALA A 66 10.06 -15.09 3.65
C ALA A 66 10.71 -14.15 2.60
N VAL A 67 10.01 -13.08 2.20
CA VAL A 67 10.61 -12.03 1.34
C VAL A 67 11.82 -11.39 2.04
N GLY A 68 11.71 -11.10 3.34
CA GLY A 68 12.82 -10.55 4.13
C GLY A 68 14.03 -11.48 4.18
N ILE A 69 13.82 -12.79 4.34
CA ILE A 69 14.90 -13.79 4.34
C ILE A 69 15.62 -13.79 2.98
N ILE A 70 14.88 -13.87 1.88
CA ILE A 70 15.47 -13.91 0.53
C ILE A 70 16.22 -12.60 0.23
N TYR A 71 15.64 -11.46 0.60
CA TYR A 71 16.23 -10.15 0.38
C TYR A 71 17.54 -9.94 1.14
N ASN A 72 17.74 -10.61 2.27
CA ASN A 72 19.00 -10.54 3.03
C ASN A 72 20.01 -11.60 2.58
N ILE A 73 19.57 -12.83 2.36
CA ILE A 73 20.47 -13.94 2.04
C ILE A 73 21.10 -13.76 0.66
N ILE A 74 20.33 -13.42 -0.37
CA ILE A 74 20.87 -13.34 -1.74
C ILE A 74 22.03 -12.32 -1.80
N PRO A 75 21.90 -11.06 -1.34
CA PRO A 75 23.03 -10.14 -1.30
C PRO A 75 24.19 -10.58 -0.41
N ALA A 76 23.91 -11.27 0.71
CA ALA A 76 24.94 -11.75 1.63
C ALA A 76 25.84 -12.84 0.99
N LEU A 77 25.30 -13.66 0.08
CA LEU A 77 26.06 -14.67 -0.65
C LEU A 77 27.15 -14.07 -1.55
N ARG A 78 27.09 -12.76 -1.85
CA ARG A 78 28.09 -12.09 -2.67
C ARG A 78 29.52 -12.28 -2.17
N TYR A 79 29.71 -12.19 -0.86
CA TYR A 79 31.03 -12.26 -0.26
C TYR A 79 31.64 -13.68 -0.36
N PRO A 80 31.01 -14.73 0.19
CA PRO A 80 31.59 -16.08 0.15
C PRO A 80 31.72 -16.65 -1.27
N ILE A 81 30.73 -16.43 -2.15
CA ILE A 81 30.74 -17.04 -3.49
C ILE A 81 31.60 -16.24 -4.45
N PHE A 82 31.36 -14.93 -4.58
CA PHE A 82 32.03 -14.16 -5.63
C PHE A 82 33.39 -13.58 -5.20
N ASN A 83 33.61 -13.29 -3.91
CA ASN A 83 34.89 -12.75 -3.46
C ASN A 83 35.85 -13.84 -2.98
N ILE A 84 35.36 -14.85 -2.24
CA ILE A 84 36.24 -15.89 -1.68
C ILE A 84 36.40 -17.06 -2.66
N TYR A 85 35.31 -17.63 -3.18
CA TYR A 85 35.36 -18.84 -4.00
C TYR A 85 35.83 -18.58 -5.45
N LEU A 86 35.31 -17.53 -6.09
CA LEU A 86 35.65 -17.18 -7.48
C LEU A 86 36.72 -16.08 -7.59
N ASN A 87 37.12 -15.45 -6.48
CA ASN A 87 38.10 -14.36 -6.43
C ASN A 87 37.86 -13.24 -7.47
N LEU A 88 36.58 -12.87 -7.68
CA LEU A 88 36.21 -11.87 -8.68
C LEU A 88 36.60 -10.46 -8.24
N GLU A 89 36.95 -9.63 -9.23
CA GLU A 89 37.36 -8.24 -9.00
C GLU A 89 36.20 -7.37 -8.50
N GLY A 90 36.52 -6.28 -7.80
CA GLY A 90 35.53 -5.40 -7.17
C GLY A 90 34.45 -4.86 -8.13
N TYR A 91 34.80 -4.64 -9.41
CA TYR A 91 33.85 -4.18 -10.41
C TYR A 91 32.80 -5.25 -10.77
N GLN A 92 33.21 -6.53 -10.82
CA GLN A 92 32.32 -7.65 -11.15
C GLN A 92 31.35 -7.91 -10.00
N THR A 93 31.84 -7.85 -8.76
CA THR A 93 30.98 -8.02 -7.58
C THR A 93 30.03 -6.83 -7.36
N SER A 94 30.39 -5.64 -7.84
CA SER A 94 29.51 -4.47 -7.83
C SER A 94 28.33 -4.63 -8.79
N SER A 95 28.56 -5.24 -9.95
CA SER A 95 27.50 -5.54 -10.93
C SER A 95 26.45 -6.49 -10.34
N TYR A 96 26.88 -7.49 -9.57
CA TYR A 96 25.97 -8.39 -8.84
C TYR A 96 25.00 -7.64 -7.91
N LYS A 97 25.50 -6.65 -7.17
CA LYS A 97 24.68 -5.84 -6.25
C LYS A 97 23.60 -5.06 -7.01
N VAL A 98 23.94 -4.50 -8.18
CA VAL A 98 22.98 -3.77 -9.01
C VAL A 98 21.91 -4.72 -9.56
N LEU A 99 22.30 -5.92 -10.01
CA LEU A 99 21.37 -6.94 -10.49
C LEU A 99 20.40 -7.45 -9.40
N THR A 100 20.82 -7.46 -8.13
CA THR A 100 19.91 -7.83 -7.03
C THR A 100 18.86 -6.75 -6.75
N VAL A 101 19.23 -5.48 -6.90
CA VAL A 101 18.33 -4.34 -6.62
C VAL A 101 17.41 -4.02 -7.81
N ILE A 102 17.82 -4.27 -9.05
CA ILE A 102 16.99 -3.95 -10.22
C ILE A 102 15.65 -4.71 -10.22
N GLY A 103 15.60 -5.90 -9.61
CA GLY A 103 14.37 -6.67 -9.41
C GLY A 103 13.29 -5.89 -8.66
N TRP A 104 13.68 -5.05 -7.71
CA TRP A 104 12.76 -4.21 -6.94
C TRP A 104 12.04 -3.17 -7.80
N SER A 105 12.67 -2.70 -8.88
CA SER A 105 12.06 -1.74 -9.80
C SER A 105 10.87 -2.34 -10.55
N PHE A 106 10.89 -3.66 -10.81
CA PHE A 106 9.83 -4.33 -11.54
C PHE A 106 8.51 -4.47 -10.75
N LYS A 107 8.52 -4.21 -9.44
CA LYS A 107 7.33 -4.32 -8.58
C LYS A 107 6.14 -3.53 -9.11
N VAL A 108 6.39 -2.38 -9.74
CA VAL A 108 5.33 -1.49 -10.25
C VAL A 108 4.61 -2.15 -11.43
N PHE A 109 5.35 -2.79 -12.34
CA PHE A 109 4.76 -3.50 -13.48
C PHE A 109 3.95 -4.71 -13.02
N PHE A 110 4.49 -5.51 -12.08
CA PHE A 110 3.74 -6.63 -11.52
C PHE A 110 2.52 -6.19 -10.69
N GLY A 111 2.61 -5.04 -10.01
CA GLY A 111 1.48 -4.40 -9.34
C GLY A 111 0.37 -4.06 -10.33
N LEU A 112 0.71 -3.35 -11.41
CA LEU A 112 -0.22 -2.99 -12.47
C LEU A 112 -0.85 -4.22 -13.15
N LEU A 113 -0.04 -5.25 -13.46
CA LEU A 113 -0.55 -6.50 -14.02
C LEU A 113 -1.53 -7.21 -13.08
N SER A 114 -1.22 -7.26 -11.78
CA SER A 114 -2.09 -7.89 -10.78
C SER A 114 -3.40 -7.13 -10.56
N ASP A 115 -3.40 -5.82 -10.77
CA ASP A 115 -4.59 -4.98 -10.63
C ASP A 115 -5.52 -5.07 -11.84
N CYS A 116 -4.96 -5.20 -13.06
CA CYS A 116 -5.69 -5.22 -14.32
C CYS A 116 -6.16 -6.61 -14.77
N VAL A 117 -5.46 -7.69 -14.38
CA VAL A 117 -5.76 -9.06 -14.85
C VAL A 117 -6.16 -9.95 -13.67
N PRO A 118 -7.48 -10.06 -13.38
CA PRO A 118 -7.96 -11.03 -12.41
C PRO A 118 -7.83 -12.46 -12.97
N ILE A 119 -7.20 -13.35 -12.21
CA ILE A 119 -7.01 -14.76 -12.59
C ILE A 119 -8.00 -15.61 -11.77
N TYR A 120 -8.92 -16.30 -12.45
CA TYR A 120 -9.94 -17.18 -11.84
C TYR A 120 -10.78 -16.50 -10.72
N GLY A 121 -11.05 -15.21 -10.84
CA GLY A 121 -11.83 -14.45 -9.86
C GLY A 121 -11.06 -14.00 -8.60
N TYR A 122 -9.79 -14.41 -8.44
CA TYR A 122 -8.92 -13.94 -7.36
C TYR A 122 -7.89 -12.93 -7.88
N ARG A 123 -7.88 -11.73 -7.31
CA ARG A 123 -6.99 -10.64 -7.76
C ARG A 123 -5.58 -10.71 -7.16
N ARG A 124 -5.42 -11.00 -5.86
CA ARG A 124 -4.09 -10.98 -5.21
C ARG A 124 -3.52 -12.37 -4.88
N LYS A 125 -4.38 -13.31 -4.49
CA LYS A 125 -3.98 -14.67 -4.05
C LYS A 125 -3.30 -15.46 -5.18
N SER A 126 -3.85 -15.44 -6.40
CA SER A 126 -3.28 -16.14 -7.57
C SER A 126 -1.90 -15.59 -7.96
N TRP A 127 -1.75 -14.27 -7.97
CA TRP A 127 -0.49 -13.60 -8.32
C TRP A 127 0.62 -13.84 -7.30
N ILE A 128 0.28 -13.93 -6.02
CA ILE A 128 1.20 -14.33 -4.95
C ILE A 128 1.74 -15.74 -5.20
N LEU A 129 0.86 -16.71 -5.51
CA LEU A 129 1.28 -18.08 -5.76
C LEU A 129 2.17 -18.18 -7.01
N ILE A 130 1.81 -17.50 -8.10
CA ILE A 130 2.63 -17.45 -9.32
C ILE A 130 4.02 -16.89 -9.00
N GLY A 131 4.09 -15.77 -8.27
CA GLY A 131 5.37 -15.18 -7.85
C GLY A 131 6.26 -16.18 -7.10
N TRP A 132 5.70 -16.86 -6.09
CA TRP A 132 6.44 -17.86 -5.32
C TRP A 132 6.85 -19.09 -6.14
N THR A 133 6.03 -19.55 -7.09
CA THR A 133 6.42 -20.66 -7.98
C THR A 133 7.61 -20.28 -8.86
N ILE A 134 7.62 -19.07 -9.41
CA ILE A 134 8.75 -18.55 -10.19
C ILE A 134 9.99 -18.45 -9.30
N THR A 135 9.86 -17.90 -8.08
CA THR A 135 10.97 -17.83 -7.11
C THR A 135 11.53 -19.22 -6.80
N MET A 136 10.67 -20.22 -6.56
CA MET A 136 11.10 -21.60 -6.31
C MET A 136 11.88 -22.18 -7.48
N ILE A 137 11.42 -21.96 -8.72
CA ILE A 137 12.12 -22.42 -9.92
C ILE A 137 13.50 -21.76 -10.02
N CYS A 138 13.57 -20.43 -9.90
CA CYS A 138 14.82 -19.68 -9.97
C CYS A 138 15.83 -20.11 -8.89
N LEU A 139 15.36 -20.28 -7.64
CA LEU A 139 16.21 -20.75 -6.55
C LEU A 139 16.66 -22.20 -6.76
N SER A 140 15.81 -23.05 -7.32
CA SER A 140 16.20 -24.44 -7.66
C SER A 140 17.28 -24.45 -8.72
N VAL A 141 17.14 -23.65 -9.79
CA VAL A 141 18.17 -23.50 -10.82
C VAL A 141 19.47 -22.99 -10.20
N LEU A 142 19.41 -21.98 -9.32
CA LEU A 142 20.59 -21.47 -8.63
C LEU A 142 21.26 -22.51 -7.74
N ALA A 143 20.48 -23.35 -7.07
CA ALA A 143 20.98 -24.39 -6.17
C ALA A 143 21.61 -25.59 -6.89
N PHE A 144 21.07 -25.96 -8.06
CA PHE A 144 21.50 -27.13 -8.81
C PHE A 144 22.39 -26.82 -10.02
N SER A 145 22.54 -25.55 -10.41
CA SER A 145 23.47 -25.17 -11.47
C SER A 145 24.90 -25.39 -11.00
N PRO A 146 25.75 -26.10 -11.76
CA PRO A 146 27.16 -26.22 -11.44
C PRO A 146 27.81 -24.84 -11.46
N PHE A 147 28.59 -24.54 -10.43
CA PHE A 147 29.43 -23.34 -10.37
C PHE A 147 30.78 -23.63 -11.01
N GLY A 148 31.43 -22.59 -11.54
CA GLY A 148 32.77 -22.70 -12.14
C GLY A 148 33.79 -23.28 -11.15
N GLU A 149 34.86 -23.88 -11.67
CA GLU A 149 35.91 -24.45 -10.83
C GLU A 149 36.47 -23.40 -9.85
N PRO A 150 36.76 -23.79 -8.59
CA PRO A 150 37.33 -22.89 -7.60
C PRO A 150 38.69 -22.37 -8.06
N PHE A 151 39.02 -21.13 -7.65
CA PHE A 151 40.35 -20.55 -7.83
C PHE A 151 41.36 -21.12 -6.83
#